data_AF-A0A349JJR6-F1
#
_entry.id   AF-A0A349JJR6-F1
#
_cell.length_a   1.000
_cell.length_b   1.000
_cell.length_c   1.000
_cell.angle_alpha   90.00
_cell.angle_beta   90.00
_cell.angle_gamma   90.00
#
_symmetry.space_group_name_H-M   'P 1'
#
loop_
_entity.id
_entity.type
_entity.pdbx_description
1 polymer ?
#
loop_
_entity_poly.entity_id
_entity_poly.type
_entity_poly.pdbx_seq_one_letter_code
_entity_poly.pdbx_strand_id
1 'polypeptide(L)'
;MLDKIWQFIKQLIQRLFKTQPSHPPAQQKPLPPTLTDAEYEAKFMELLEGVNQGWSRGDVAGFLIAKRLKDAELAAWLHRFGVRLLEGEHGDVPATDAVESLQELARRLLLLSRIRDGELGNVAREISRDILARFPLPIVEDDGGNGEVIEAVFVGDGLGFSEEE
;
A
#
# COMPACT_ATOMS: atom_id res chain seq x y z
N MET A 1 -4.93 8.53 -9.64
CA MET A 1 -5.10 8.12 -8.23
C MET A 1 -3.86 8.42 -7.39
N LEU A 2 -2.64 8.11 -7.87
CA LEU A 2 -1.40 8.38 -7.12
C LEU A 2 -1.24 9.86 -6.75
N ASP A 3 -1.47 10.80 -7.65
CA ASP A 3 -1.40 12.24 -7.30
C ASP A 3 -2.36 12.58 -6.15
N LYS A 4 -3.57 12.00 -6.15
CA LYS A 4 -4.57 12.22 -5.09
C LYS A 4 -4.10 11.65 -3.75
N ILE A 5 -3.56 10.43 -3.75
CA ILE A 5 -3.01 9.75 -2.57
C ILE A 5 -1.78 10.51 -2.06
N TRP A 6 -0.90 10.95 -2.96
CA TRP A 6 0.29 11.73 -2.64
C TRP A 6 -0.07 13.06 -1.99
N GLN A 7 -1.05 13.80 -2.54
CA GLN A 7 -1.50 15.05 -1.94
C GLN A 7 -2.19 14.81 -0.59
N PHE A 8 -3.00 13.76 -0.48
CA PHE A 8 -3.62 13.37 0.78
C PHE A 8 -2.57 13.07 1.85
N ILE A 9 -1.59 12.22 1.55
CA ILE A 9 -0.58 11.81 2.51
C ILE A 9 0.36 12.99 2.84
N LYS A 10 0.67 13.88 1.89
CA LYS A 10 1.38 15.13 2.17
C LYS A 10 0.66 16.00 3.19
N GLN A 11 -0.65 16.21 3.02
CA GLN A 11 -1.42 17.01 3.97
C GLN A 11 -1.50 16.33 5.33
N LEU A 12 -1.64 15.00 5.32
CA LEU A 12 -1.65 14.20 6.53
C LEU A 12 -0.31 14.32 7.27
N ILE A 13 0.83 14.08 6.62
CA ILE A 13 2.15 14.18 7.25
C ILE A 13 2.43 15.62 7.69
N GLN A 14 2.09 16.63 6.89
CA GLN A 14 2.20 18.01 7.33
C GLN A 14 1.38 18.28 8.59
N ARG A 15 0.19 17.68 8.76
CA ARG A 15 -0.62 17.81 9.97
C ARG A 15 -0.03 17.02 11.14
N LEU A 16 0.39 15.78 10.90
CA LEU A 16 0.91 14.86 11.91
C LEU A 16 2.29 15.28 12.44
N PHE A 17 3.08 15.99 11.63
CA PHE A 17 4.45 16.42 11.96
C PHE A 17 4.61 17.94 12.06
N LYS A 18 3.52 18.75 12.03
CA LYS A 18 3.59 20.23 12.17
C LYS A 18 3.94 20.76 13.56
N THR A 19 4.21 19.89 14.53
CA THR A 19 4.55 20.28 15.90
C THR A 19 6.02 19.97 16.22
N GLN A 20 6.89 20.99 16.07
CA GLN A 20 7.53 21.67 17.21
C GLN A 20 8.73 22.53 16.75
N PRO A 21 8.68 23.88 16.91
CA PRO A 21 9.92 24.68 17.00
C PRO A 21 10.70 24.23 18.23
N SER A 22 12.00 23.97 18.05
CA SER A 22 12.93 23.45 19.06
C SER A 22 12.84 24.20 20.40
N HIS A 23 12.44 23.49 21.46
CA HIS A 23 12.81 23.81 22.84
C HIS A 23 13.36 22.53 23.47
N PRO A 24 14.65 22.47 23.86
CA PRO A 24 15.22 21.26 24.45
C PRO A 24 14.90 21.17 25.95
N PRO A 25 14.55 19.97 26.43
CA PRO A 25 15.14 19.46 27.65
C PRO A 25 15.92 18.19 27.34
N ALA A 26 17.13 18.13 27.88
CA ALA A 26 18.04 17.01 27.75
C ALA A 26 17.38 15.71 28.24
N GLN A 27 17.38 14.65 27.42
CA GLN A 27 17.91 13.32 27.73
C GLN A 27 17.52 12.31 26.63
N GLN A 28 18.49 11.44 26.30
CA GLN A 28 18.47 10.35 25.32
C GLN A 28 18.47 10.80 23.86
N LYS A 29 19.65 10.75 23.25
CA LYS A 29 19.87 11.00 21.83
C LYS A 29 19.94 9.65 21.09
N PRO A 30 18.86 9.15 20.47
CA PRO A 30 19.02 8.42 19.22
C PRO A 30 19.72 9.39 18.27
N LEU A 31 20.67 8.90 17.45
CA LEU A 31 21.26 9.71 16.39
C LEU A 31 20.12 10.40 15.62
N PRO A 32 20.21 11.72 15.33
CA PRO A 32 19.21 12.37 14.50
C PRO A 32 19.09 11.56 13.20
N PRO A 33 17.87 11.22 12.75
CA PRO A 33 17.71 10.53 11.50
C PRO A 33 18.43 11.32 10.40
N THR A 34 19.15 10.62 9.53
CA THR A 34 19.95 11.24 8.46
C THR A 34 19.10 11.97 7.43
N LEU A 35 17.79 11.67 7.39
CA LEU A 35 16.77 12.24 6.51
C LEU A 35 15.62 12.80 7.35
N THR A 36 14.99 13.86 6.86
CA THR A 36 13.77 14.44 7.43
C THR A 36 12.55 13.55 7.17
N ASP A 37 11.47 13.68 7.96
CA ASP A 37 10.23 12.91 7.74
C ASP A 37 9.66 13.13 6.32
N ALA A 38 9.80 14.34 5.78
CA ALA A 38 9.38 14.66 4.41
C ALA A 38 10.24 13.96 3.34
N GLU A 39 11.53 13.75 3.61
CA GLU A 39 12.39 13.00 2.69
C GLU A 39 12.11 11.50 2.75
N TYR A 40 11.84 10.95 3.93
CA TYR A 40 11.38 9.57 4.05
C TYR A 40 10.04 9.38 3.33
N GLU A 41 9.09 10.29 3.52
CA GLU A 41 7.82 10.29 2.79
C GLU A 41 8.04 10.22 1.28
N ALA A 42 8.79 11.16 0.73
CA ALA A 42 8.96 11.25 -0.72
C ALA A 42 9.58 9.97 -1.30
N LYS A 43 10.61 9.43 -0.64
CA LYS A 43 11.26 8.19 -1.09
C LYS A 43 10.36 6.97 -0.88
N PHE A 44 9.58 6.94 0.20
CA PHE A 44 8.66 5.85 0.50
C PHE A 44 7.52 5.76 -0.52
N MET A 45 7.01 6.91 -0.95
CA MET A 45 6.00 6.97 -2.00
C MET A 45 6.54 6.53 -3.36
N GLU A 46 7.76 6.93 -3.71
CA GLU A 46 8.44 6.44 -4.92
C GLU A 46 8.61 4.91 -4.86
N LEU A 47 8.93 4.36 -3.68
CA LEU A 47 8.96 2.91 -3.46
C LEU A 47 7.59 2.25 -3.64
N LEU A 48 6.52 2.80 -3.04
CA LEU A 48 5.17 2.24 -3.17
C LEU A 48 4.67 2.29 -4.61
N GLU A 49 5.06 3.32 -5.37
CA GLU A 49 4.73 3.41 -6.78
C GLU A 49 5.47 2.34 -7.60
N GLY A 50 6.76 2.14 -7.36
CA GLY A 50 7.51 1.05 -7.99
C GLY A 50 6.91 -0.32 -7.69
N VAL A 51 6.55 -0.57 -6.43
CA VAL A 51 5.86 -1.80 -6.02
C VAL A 51 4.52 -1.97 -6.74
N ASN A 52 3.75 -0.90 -6.88
CA ASN A 52 2.49 -0.93 -7.61
C ASN A 52 2.68 -1.20 -9.12
N GLN A 53 3.80 -0.78 -9.69
CA GLN A 53 4.19 -1.08 -11.07
C GLN A 53 4.74 -2.51 -11.26
N GLY A 54 4.77 -3.32 -10.20
CA GLY A 54 5.18 -4.73 -10.27
C GLY A 54 6.66 -4.97 -9.98
N TRP A 55 7.32 -4.07 -9.23
CA TRP A 55 8.70 -4.30 -8.80
C TRP A 55 8.89 -5.63 -8.08
N SER A 56 9.98 -6.32 -8.43
CA SER A 56 10.41 -7.53 -7.76
C SER A 56 11.14 -7.21 -6.45
N ARG A 57 11.45 -8.25 -5.68
CA ARG A 57 12.31 -8.14 -4.48
C ARG A 57 13.67 -7.52 -4.80
N GLY A 58 14.23 -7.84 -5.96
CA GLY A 58 15.51 -7.29 -6.42
C GLY A 58 15.43 -5.80 -6.71
N ASP A 59 14.36 -5.34 -7.35
CA ASP A 59 14.13 -3.93 -7.65
C ASP A 59 13.96 -3.10 -6.37
N VAL A 60 13.16 -3.59 -5.41
CA VAL A 60 13.01 -2.97 -4.09
C VAL A 60 14.35 -2.90 -3.36
N ALA A 61 15.15 -3.98 -3.37
CA ALA A 61 16.46 -3.97 -2.74
C ALA A 61 17.42 -2.97 -3.41
N GLY A 62 17.47 -2.96 -4.74
CA GLY A 62 18.27 -2.01 -5.51
C GLY A 62 17.88 -0.56 -5.24
N PHE A 63 16.58 -0.28 -5.13
CA PHE A 63 16.07 1.03 -4.78
C PHE A 63 16.55 1.53 -3.41
N LEU A 64 16.43 0.69 -2.37
CA LEU A 64 16.87 1.06 -1.02
C LEU A 64 18.36 1.38 -0.99
N ILE A 65 19.18 0.59 -1.69
CA ILE A 65 20.63 0.82 -1.84
C ILE A 65 20.87 2.15 -2.57
N ALA A 66 20.24 2.36 -3.72
CA ALA A 66 20.41 3.57 -4.54
C ALA A 66 20.04 4.84 -3.79
N LYS A 67 18.98 4.79 -2.97
CA LYS A 67 18.50 5.94 -2.17
C LYS A 67 19.19 6.06 -0.81
N ARG A 68 20.13 5.17 -0.49
CA ARG A 68 20.84 5.06 0.79
C ARG A 68 19.89 4.92 1.98
N LEU A 69 18.79 4.21 1.79
CA LEU A 69 17.78 3.95 2.81
C LEU A 69 18.14 2.67 3.56
N LYS A 70 18.27 2.78 4.88
CA LYS A 70 18.37 1.60 5.74
C LYS A 70 16.98 1.07 6.02
N ASP A 71 16.83 -0.24 5.92
CA ASP A 71 15.57 -0.96 6.13
C ASP A 71 14.94 -0.61 7.49
N ALA A 72 15.72 -0.70 8.57
CA ALA A 72 15.28 -0.39 9.94
C ALA A 72 14.92 1.09 10.16
N GLU A 73 15.65 2.02 9.54
CA GLU A 73 15.33 3.45 9.68
C GLU A 73 14.00 3.78 8.97
N LEU A 74 13.80 3.22 7.78
CA LEU A 74 12.56 3.37 7.03
C LEU A 74 11.40 2.67 7.75
N ALA A 75 11.61 1.49 8.33
CA ALA A 75 10.61 0.76 9.11
C ALA A 75 10.20 1.54 10.37
N ALA A 76 11.18 2.07 11.12
CA ALA A 76 10.91 2.90 12.30
C ALA A 76 10.16 4.20 11.95
N TRP A 77 10.50 4.82 10.81
CA TRP A 77 9.74 5.96 10.30
C TRP A 77 8.31 5.57 9.93
N LEU A 78 8.14 4.48 9.17
CA LEU A 78 6.84 3.99 8.72
C LEU A 78 5.94 3.64 9.91
N HIS A 79 6.48 3.02 10.96
CA HIS A 79 5.75 2.74 12.20
C HIS A 79 5.23 4.01 12.86
N ARG A 80 6.08 5.03 13.05
CA ARG A 80 5.65 6.33 13.61
C ARG A 80 4.59 7.01 12.75
N PHE A 81 4.73 6.92 11.43
CA PHE A 81 3.75 7.44 10.49
C PHE A 81 2.40 6.71 10.63
N GLY A 82 2.41 5.37 10.66
CA GLY A 82 1.21 4.54 10.80
C GLY A 82 0.45 4.79 12.11
N VAL A 83 1.16 4.84 13.23
CA VAL A 83 0.56 5.16 14.54
C VAL A 83 -0.15 6.51 14.50
N ARG A 84 0.54 7.56 14.02
CA ARG A 84 -0.04 8.90 13.93
C ARG A 84 -1.21 8.98 12.93
N LEU A 85 -1.12 8.23 11.82
CA LEU A 85 -2.19 8.11 10.83
C LEU A 85 -3.47 7.54 11.47
N LEU A 86 -3.34 6.46 12.27
CA LEU A 86 -4.47 5.80 12.92
C LEU A 86 -5.01 6.59 14.13
N GLU A 87 -4.16 7.34 14.82
CA GLU A 87 -4.56 8.26 15.90
C GLU A 87 -5.28 9.50 15.36
N GLY A 88 -4.82 10.06 14.23
CA GLY A 88 -5.39 11.28 13.64
C GLY A 88 -6.80 11.10 13.08
N GLU A 89 -7.18 9.88 12.73
CA GLU A 89 -8.49 9.51 12.17
C GLU A 89 -9.56 9.23 13.25
N HIS A 90 -9.29 9.48 14.54
CA HIS A 90 -10.20 9.13 15.65
C HIS A 90 -11.35 10.12 15.94
N GLY A 91 -11.56 11.16 15.11
CA GLY A 91 -12.52 12.24 15.43
C GLY A 91 -13.81 12.29 14.62
N ASP A 92 -13.78 11.96 13.32
CA ASP A 92 -14.86 12.24 12.37
C ASP A 92 -14.96 11.16 11.30
N VAL A 93 -16.14 11.04 10.65
CA VAL A 93 -16.30 10.19 9.46
C VAL A 93 -15.46 10.80 8.33
N PRO A 94 -14.40 10.14 7.86
CA PRO A 94 -13.57 10.69 6.79
C PRO A 94 -14.38 10.80 5.50
N ALA A 95 -14.08 11.84 4.72
CA ALA A 95 -14.67 12.01 3.40
C ALA A 95 -14.37 10.80 2.51
N THR A 96 -15.29 10.44 1.61
CA THR A 96 -15.18 9.25 0.75
C THR A 96 -13.85 9.19 0.01
N ASP A 97 -13.36 10.32 -0.47
CA ASP A 97 -12.08 10.42 -1.18
C ASP A 97 -10.84 10.13 -0.31
N ALA A 98 -10.92 10.44 0.99
CA ALA A 98 -9.89 10.10 1.96
C ALA A 98 -9.90 8.59 2.26
N VAL A 99 -11.10 8.01 2.40
CA VAL A 99 -11.27 6.55 2.57
C VAL A 99 -10.68 5.78 1.39
N GLU A 100 -10.98 6.16 0.16
CA GLU A 100 -10.39 5.55 -1.03
C GLU A 100 -8.85 5.64 -1.03
N SER A 101 -8.31 6.78 -0.62
CA SER A 101 -6.86 7.01 -0.57
C SER A 101 -6.19 6.14 0.51
N LEU A 102 -6.83 5.96 1.66
CA LEU A 102 -6.37 5.10 2.75
C LEU A 102 -6.41 3.62 2.35
N GLN A 103 -7.50 3.18 1.70
CA GLN A 103 -7.63 1.82 1.18
C GLN A 103 -6.53 1.50 0.16
N GLU A 104 -6.26 2.42 -0.77
CA GLU A 104 -5.23 2.23 -1.78
C GLU A 104 -3.82 2.24 -1.17
N LEU A 105 -3.56 3.11 -0.17
CA LEU A 105 -2.33 3.06 0.62
C LEU A 105 -2.16 1.68 1.28
N ALA A 106 -3.22 1.16 1.91
CA ALA A 106 -3.19 -0.13 2.58
C ALA A 106 -2.90 -1.28 1.61
N ARG A 107 -3.47 -1.25 0.40
CA ARG A 107 -3.18 -2.23 -0.66
C ARG A 107 -1.72 -2.21 -1.06
N ARG A 108 -1.13 -1.03 -1.26
CA ARG A 108 0.30 -0.89 -1.64
C ARG A 108 1.25 -1.32 -0.52
N LEU A 109 0.90 -1.01 0.73
CA LEU A 109 1.61 -1.51 1.91
C LEU A 109 1.57 -3.04 1.99
N LEU A 110 0.41 -3.63 1.69
CA LEU A 110 0.27 -5.08 1.65
C LEU A 110 1.15 -5.70 0.57
N LEU A 111 1.19 -5.12 -0.63
CA LEU A 111 2.07 -5.55 -1.71
C LEU A 111 3.54 -5.47 -1.31
N LEU A 112 3.97 -4.35 -0.73
CA LEU A 112 5.33 -4.17 -0.23
C LEU A 112 5.68 -5.27 0.79
N SER A 113 4.78 -5.59 1.72
CA SER A 113 4.99 -6.63 2.73
C SER A 113 5.07 -8.07 2.19
N ARG A 114 4.61 -8.30 0.96
CA ARG A 114 4.73 -9.60 0.28
C ARG A 114 6.04 -9.72 -0.49
N ILE A 115 6.58 -8.60 -0.95
CA ILE A 115 7.82 -8.53 -1.73
C ILE A 115 9.04 -8.46 -0.81
N ARG A 116 8.91 -7.73 0.30
CA ARG A 116 10.00 -7.44 1.23
C ARG A 116 9.82 -8.20 2.53
N ASP A 117 10.79 -9.04 2.85
CA ASP A 117 10.95 -9.65 4.16
C ASP A 117 11.63 -8.68 5.15
N GLY A 118 11.54 -8.99 6.45
CA GLY A 118 12.20 -8.24 7.50
C GLY A 118 11.32 -7.18 8.15
N GLU A 119 11.95 -6.24 8.86
CA GLU A 119 11.25 -5.27 9.71
C GLU A 119 10.33 -4.35 8.89
N LEU A 120 10.82 -3.82 7.76
CA LEU A 120 10.01 -2.97 6.88
C LEU A 120 8.76 -3.70 6.36
N GLY A 121 8.90 -4.97 5.98
CA GLY A 121 7.79 -5.80 5.51
C GLY A 121 6.76 -6.07 6.60
N ASN A 122 7.22 -6.37 7.82
CA ASN A 122 6.35 -6.62 8.96
C ASN A 122 5.55 -5.37 9.35
N VAL A 123 6.23 -4.22 9.45
CA VAL A 123 5.57 -2.94 9.76
C VAL A 123 4.57 -2.55 8.68
N ALA A 124 4.92 -2.73 7.39
CA ALA A 124 3.99 -2.45 6.28
C ALA A 124 2.75 -3.35 6.36
N ARG A 125 2.91 -4.63 6.72
CA ARG A 125 1.79 -5.57 6.91
C ARG A 125 0.88 -5.17 8.06
N GLU A 126 1.46 -4.78 9.19
CA GLU A 126 0.71 -4.36 10.38
C GLU A 126 -0.17 -3.16 10.07
N ILE A 127 0.43 -2.08 9.59
CA ILE A 127 -0.30 -0.84 9.27
C ILE A 127 -1.36 -1.08 8.19
N SER A 128 -1.04 -1.86 7.16
CA SER A 128 -2.01 -2.24 6.13
C SER A 128 -3.26 -2.91 6.73
N ARG A 129 -3.04 -3.87 7.65
CA ARG A 129 -4.15 -4.57 8.31
C ARG A 129 -4.98 -3.65 9.18
N ASP A 130 -4.35 -2.75 9.92
CA ASP A 130 -5.06 -1.81 10.78
C ASP A 130 -5.90 -0.82 9.97
N ILE A 131 -5.35 -0.31 8.85
CA ILE A 131 -6.12 0.53 7.92
C ILE A 131 -7.30 -0.25 7.35
N LEU A 132 -7.10 -1.48 6.88
CA LEU A 132 -8.18 -2.29 6.29
C LEU A 132 -9.21 -2.77 7.30
N ALA A 133 -8.85 -2.91 8.57
CA ALA A 133 -9.80 -3.22 9.64
C ALA A 133 -10.76 -2.05 9.90
N ARG A 134 -10.27 -0.81 9.76
CA ARG A 134 -11.06 0.41 9.95
C ARG A 134 -11.79 0.84 8.67
N PHE A 135 -11.16 0.62 7.52
CA PHE A 135 -11.63 1.01 6.19
C PHE A 135 -11.58 -0.21 5.26
N PRO A 136 -12.50 -1.17 5.43
CA PRO A 136 -12.51 -2.39 4.61
C PRO A 136 -12.73 -2.02 3.16
N LEU A 137 -12.08 -2.76 2.25
CA LEU A 137 -12.34 -2.60 0.82
C LEU A 137 -13.81 -2.87 0.54
N PRO A 138 -14.44 -2.16 -0.40
CA PRO A 138 -15.79 -2.52 -0.83
C PRO A 138 -15.76 -3.98 -1.29
N ILE A 139 -16.62 -4.79 -0.69
CA ILE A 139 -16.98 -6.09 -1.25
C ILE A 139 -17.61 -5.77 -2.60
N VAL A 140 -16.88 -6.06 -3.67
CA VAL A 140 -17.50 -6.18 -4.98
C VAL A 140 -18.33 -7.43 -4.84
N GLU A 141 -19.63 -7.26 -4.57
CA GLU A 141 -20.58 -8.31 -4.86
C GLU A 141 -20.37 -8.63 -6.33
N ASP A 142 -19.82 -9.82 -6.59
CA ASP A 142 -19.86 -10.45 -7.89
C ASP A 142 -21.35 -10.63 -8.18
N ASP A 143 -21.99 -9.56 -8.69
CA ASP A 143 -23.25 -9.68 -9.38
C ASP A 143 -22.91 -10.60 -10.55
N GLY A 144 -23.28 -11.87 -10.38
CA GLY A 144 -23.06 -12.96 -11.32
C GLY A 144 -23.73 -12.62 -12.65
N GLY A 145 -23.14 -11.68 -13.36
CA GLY A 145 -23.50 -11.22 -14.67
C GLY A 145 -23.15 -12.35 -15.60
N ASN A 146 -24.16 -13.22 -15.78
CA ASN A 146 -24.35 -14.11 -16.91
C ASN A 146 -23.10 -14.22 -17.78
N GLY A 147 -22.22 -15.16 -17.42
CA GLY A 147 -21.42 -15.83 -18.43
C GLY A 147 -22.44 -16.40 -19.40
N GLU A 148 -22.69 -15.67 -20.49
CA GLU A 148 -23.48 -16.13 -21.62
C GLU A 148 -22.86 -17.47 -21.98
N VAL A 149 -23.54 -18.55 -21.58
CA VAL A 149 -23.28 -19.90 -22.06
C VAL A 149 -23.48 -19.76 -23.55
N ILE A 150 -22.37 -19.59 -24.27
CA ILE A 150 -22.34 -19.80 -25.70
C ILE A 150 -22.72 -21.26 -25.83
N GLU A 151 -23.99 -21.53 -26.12
CA GLU A 151 -24.46 -22.80 -26.58
C GLU A 151 -23.67 -23.05 -27.87
N ALA A 152 -22.53 -23.72 -27.73
CA ALA A 152 -21.82 -24.27 -28.86
C ALA A 152 -22.74 -25.32 -29.45
N VAL A 153 -23.62 -24.90 -30.35
CA VAL A 153 -24.27 -25.77 -31.32
C VAL A 153 -23.13 -26.36 -32.14
N PHE A 154 -22.62 -27.50 -31.69
CA PHE A 154 -21.86 -28.40 -32.51
C PHE A 154 -22.80 -28.88 -33.62
N VAL A 155 -22.82 -28.17 -34.75
CA VAL A 155 -23.12 -28.80 -36.04
C VAL A 155 -21.97 -29.76 -36.31
N GLY A 156 -22.06 -30.93 -35.69
CA GLY A 156 -21.26 -32.08 -36.04
C GLY A 156 -21.73 -32.57 -37.39
N ASP A 157 -21.02 -32.19 -38.45
CA ASP A 157 -20.96 -32.92 -39.70
C ASP A 157 -20.32 -34.29 -39.41
N GLY A 158 -21.14 -35.19 -38.87
CA GLY A 158 -20.77 -36.52 -38.44
C GLY A 158 -21.04 -37.51 -39.55
N LEU A 159 -20.03 -37.69 -40.40
CA LEU A 159 -19.89 -38.73 -41.41
C LEU A 159 -20.46 -40.08 -40.93
N GLY A 160 -21.50 -40.55 -41.62
CA GLY A 160 -22.01 -41.90 -41.47
C GLY A 160 -20.99 -42.90 -41.97
N PHE A 161 -20.31 -43.57 -41.05
CA PHE A 161 -19.64 -44.83 -41.33
C PHE A 161 -20.67 -45.94 -41.21
N SER A 162 -21.07 -46.48 -42.36
CA SER A 162 -21.81 -47.74 -42.46
C SER A 162 -20.83 -48.89 -42.39
N GLU A 163 -20.98 -49.76 -41.40
CA GLU A 163 -20.39 -51.10 -41.34
C GLU A 163 -21.44 -51.98 -40.64
N GLU A 164 -22.28 -52.63 -41.46
CA GLU A 164 -22.34 -54.09 -41.70
C GLU A 164 -22.97 -54.91 -40.56
N GLU A 165 -24.21 -55.36 -40.79
CA GLU A 165 -24.57 -56.80 -40.94
C GLU A 165 -25.89 -56.94 -41.72
#